data_AF-A0A7Z0ESQ5-F1
#
_entry.id   AF-A0A7Z0ESQ5-F1
#
_cell.length_a   1.000
_cell.length_b   1.000
_cell.length_c   1.000
_cell.angle_alpha   90.00
_cell.angle_beta   90.00
_cell.angle_gamma   90.00
#
_symmetry.space_group_name_H-M   'P 1'
#
loop_
_entity.id
_entity.type
_entity.pdbx_description
1 polymer ?
#
loop_
_entity_poly.entity_id
_entity_poly.type
_entity_poly.pdbx_seq_one_letter_code
_entity_poly.pdbx_strand_id
1 'polypeptide(L)'
;MREATLLEIKETARRHLVEHGPAGVSLRAVAREMGMTAPGLYRYVPGIDALLVAVTADLFDELASAVAAADAAVPDHDTDQRILDSLRAFRSWATTHRAEFAIMFGPRTAPEADITPAVEAGRRFGATFFTLFDRLLAEQRFPLPDDESVPAELARELRSFAGTCGVSADHIPVAAVRILASCWVRLYGVVCMEVFEHMHFAMTDMEPLFEAELLDVMTELGVRYTPPADEGGTAPRPSDSSD
;
A
#
# COMPACT_ATOMS: atom_id res chain seq x y z
N MET A 1 -16.26 21.73 -16.22
CA MET A 1 -15.20 22.76 -16.22
C MET A 1 -14.48 22.82 -14.88
N ARG A 2 -15.15 23.09 -13.75
CA ARG A 2 -14.50 23.18 -12.42
C ARG A 2 -13.77 21.89 -11.98
N GLU A 3 -14.40 20.75 -12.17
CA GLU A 3 -13.84 19.43 -11.81
C GLU A 3 -12.62 19.07 -12.67
N ALA A 4 -12.71 19.30 -14.00
CA ALA A 4 -11.58 19.13 -14.91
C ALA A 4 -10.37 20.00 -14.51
N THR A 5 -10.60 21.26 -14.11
CA THR A 5 -9.51 22.11 -13.60
C THR A 5 -8.95 21.60 -12.29
N LEU A 6 -9.77 21.07 -11.38
CA LEU A 6 -9.28 20.49 -10.13
C LEU A 6 -8.42 19.25 -10.38
N LEU A 7 -8.81 18.40 -11.34
CA LEU A 7 -8.01 17.26 -11.75
C LEU A 7 -6.64 17.71 -12.28
N GLU A 8 -6.61 18.68 -13.19
CA GLU A 8 -5.37 19.23 -13.75
C GLU A 8 -4.46 19.87 -12.68
N ILE A 9 -5.05 20.50 -11.65
CA ILE A 9 -4.31 21.01 -10.48
C ILE A 9 -3.64 19.85 -9.72
N LYS A 10 -4.38 18.77 -9.44
CA LYS A 10 -3.84 17.59 -8.72
C LYS A 10 -2.75 16.89 -9.52
N GLU A 11 -2.96 16.69 -10.83
CA GLU A 11 -1.97 16.11 -11.74
C GLU A 11 -0.69 16.94 -11.80
N THR A 12 -0.82 18.27 -11.86
CA THR A 12 0.33 19.18 -11.83
C THR A 12 1.07 19.13 -10.49
N ALA A 13 0.34 19.05 -9.38
CA ALA A 13 0.93 18.88 -8.06
C ALA A 13 1.68 17.54 -7.94
N ARG A 14 1.11 16.45 -8.47
CA ARG A 14 1.77 15.13 -8.50
C ARG A 14 3.03 15.15 -9.36
N ARG A 15 3.05 15.79 -10.54
CA ARG A 15 4.28 15.95 -11.33
C ARG A 15 5.38 16.64 -10.53
N HIS A 16 5.06 17.76 -9.88
CA HIS A 16 6.04 18.43 -9.02
C HIS A 16 6.52 17.56 -7.85
N LEU A 17 5.63 16.74 -7.27
CA LEU A 17 6.00 15.79 -6.21
C LEU A 17 7.04 14.77 -6.74
N VAL A 18 6.81 14.20 -7.92
CA VAL A 18 7.72 13.23 -8.53
C VAL A 18 9.06 13.87 -8.94
N GLU A 19 9.02 15.05 -9.56
CA GLU A 19 10.21 15.71 -10.10
C GLU A 19 11.07 16.40 -9.03
N HIS A 20 10.46 16.88 -7.94
CA HIS A 20 11.11 17.76 -6.97
C HIS A 20 10.96 17.30 -5.51
N GLY A 21 10.28 16.17 -5.28
CA GLY A 21 9.95 15.68 -3.95
C GLY A 21 8.89 16.53 -3.22
N PRO A 22 8.49 16.13 -2.00
CA PRO A 22 7.44 16.79 -1.23
C PRO A 22 7.69 18.29 -0.98
N ALA A 23 8.95 18.67 -0.75
CA ALA A 23 9.34 20.05 -0.51
C ALA A 23 9.23 20.95 -1.75
N GLY A 24 9.20 20.36 -2.96
CA GLY A 24 9.06 21.08 -4.22
C GLY A 24 7.62 21.45 -4.58
N VAL A 25 6.63 20.86 -3.91
CA VAL A 25 5.21 21.11 -4.20
C VAL A 25 4.77 22.42 -3.55
N SER A 26 4.37 23.40 -4.36
CA SER A 26 3.78 24.65 -3.87
C SER A 26 2.67 25.15 -4.77
N LEU A 27 1.67 25.83 -4.19
CA LEU A 27 0.60 26.45 -4.97
C LEU A 27 1.13 27.46 -6.01
N ARG A 28 2.27 28.09 -5.74
CA ARG A 28 2.90 29.02 -6.68
C ARG A 28 3.51 28.31 -7.88
N ALA A 29 4.16 27.17 -7.66
CA ALA A 29 4.71 26.35 -8.73
C ALA A 29 3.58 25.82 -9.62
N VAL A 30 2.54 25.24 -9.01
CA VAL A 30 1.36 24.72 -9.71
C VAL A 30 0.64 25.82 -10.50
N ALA A 31 0.38 26.98 -9.89
CA ALA A 31 -0.29 28.08 -10.58
C ALA A 31 0.53 28.58 -11.79
N ARG A 32 1.86 28.69 -11.64
CA ARG A 32 2.75 29.14 -12.71
C ARG A 32 2.73 28.17 -13.90
N GLU A 33 2.76 26.87 -13.64
CA GLU A 33 2.74 25.85 -14.69
C GLU A 33 1.41 25.82 -15.43
N MET A 34 0.30 25.98 -14.72
CA MET A 34 -1.04 26.04 -15.31
C MET A 34 -1.38 27.38 -15.99
N GLY A 35 -0.45 28.36 -16.01
CA GLY A 35 -0.74 29.71 -16.52
C GLY A 35 -1.81 30.46 -15.71
N MET A 36 -2.02 30.06 -14.45
CA MET A 36 -3.00 30.64 -13.54
C MET A 36 -2.34 31.66 -12.59
N THR A 37 -3.14 32.57 -12.06
CA THR A 37 -2.71 33.42 -10.93
C THR A 37 -2.89 32.67 -9.61
N ALA A 38 -2.09 32.98 -8.59
CA ALA A 38 -2.24 32.39 -7.26
C ALA A 38 -3.66 32.58 -6.66
N PRO A 39 -4.30 33.77 -6.75
CA PRO A 39 -5.71 33.94 -6.38
C PRO A 39 -6.69 33.07 -7.20
N GLY A 40 -6.31 32.72 -8.43
CA GLY A 40 -7.07 31.83 -9.28
C GLY A 40 -7.11 30.39 -8.74
N LEU A 41 -5.98 29.92 -8.20
CA LEU A 41 -5.85 28.57 -7.65
C LEU A 41 -6.61 28.40 -6.34
N TYR A 42 -6.63 29.42 -5.48
CA TYR A 42 -7.37 29.42 -4.20
C TYR A 42 -8.90 29.24 -4.34
N ARG A 43 -9.46 29.45 -5.54
CA ARG A 43 -10.88 29.17 -5.81
C ARG A 43 -11.18 27.67 -5.94
N TYR A 44 -10.16 26.86 -6.19
CA TYR A 44 -10.27 25.41 -6.37
C TYR A 44 -9.79 24.65 -5.15
N VAL A 45 -8.68 25.07 -4.55
CA VAL A 45 -8.08 24.42 -3.38
C VAL A 45 -7.81 25.45 -2.27
N PRO A 46 -8.21 25.19 -1.00
CA PRO A 46 -8.04 26.14 0.10
C PRO A 46 -6.57 26.45 0.44
N GLY A 47 -5.66 25.54 0.13
CA GLY A 47 -4.27 25.61 0.55
C GLY A 47 -3.45 24.45 -0.02
N ILE A 48 -2.13 24.49 0.20
CA ILE A 48 -1.21 23.42 -0.20
C ILE A 48 -1.55 22.11 0.53
N ASP A 49 -1.87 22.17 1.82
CA ASP A 49 -2.15 20.96 2.60
C ASP A 49 -3.43 20.27 2.11
N ALA A 50 -4.48 21.03 1.81
CA ALA A 50 -5.72 20.50 1.25
C ALA A 50 -5.50 19.90 -0.16
N LEU A 51 -4.62 20.51 -0.96
CA LEU A 51 -4.22 19.96 -2.26
C LEU A 51 -3.47 18.63 -2.08
N LEU A 52 -2.51 18.57 -1.15
CA LEU A 52 -1.75 17.34 -0.88
C LEU A 52 -2.65 16.23 -0.34
N VAL A 53 -3.60 16.52 0.57
CA VAL A 53 -4.60 15.54 1.02
C VAL A 53 -5.42 15.00 -0.15
N ALA A 54 -5.86 15.87 -1.06
CA ALA A 54 -6.62 15.46 -2.23
C ALA A 54 -5.78 14.60 -3.20
N VAL A 55 -4.50 14.93 -3.39
CA VAL A 55 -3.56 14.10 -4.16
C VAL A 55 -3.35 12.75 -3.47
N THR A 56 -3.11 12.71 -2.16
CA THR A 56 -2.98 11.48 -1.38
C THR A 56 -4.22 10.58 -1.51
N ALA A 57 -5.43 11.16 -1.50
CA ALA A 57 -6.65 10.40 -1.71
C ALA A 57 -6.70 9.76 -3.12
N ASP A 58 -6.34 10.49 -4.18
CA ASP A 58 -6.25 9.92 -5.53
C ASP A 58 -5.21 8.79 -5.63
N LEU A 59 -4.08 8.95 -4.93
CA LEU A 59 -3.01 7.93 -4.92
C LEU A 59 -3.43 6.64 -4.21
N PHE A 60 -4.21 6.75 -3.12
CA PHE A 60 -4.81 5.57 -2.49
C PHE A 60 -5.80 4.87 -3.43
N ASP A 61 -6.55 5.63 -4.24
CA ASP A 61 -7.49 5.07 -5.22
C ASP A 61 -6.78 4.36 -6.36
N GLU A 62 -5.67 4.93 -6.84
CA GLU A 62 -4.80 4.30 -7.83
C GLU A 62 -4.17 3.01 -7.28
N LEU A 63 -3.61 3.06 -6.08
CA LEU A 63 -3.03 1.88 -5.42
C LEU A 63 -4.09 0.79 -5.19
N ALA A 64 -5.27 1.16 -4.69
CA ALA A 64 -6.38 0.22 -4.51
C ALA A 64 -6.77 -0.43 -5.84
N SER A 65 -6.80 0.35 -6.93
CA SER A 65 -7.10 -0.15 -8.27
C SER A 65 -6.03 -1.11 -8.79
N ALA A 66 -4.75 -0.83 -8.56
CA ALA A 66 -3.64 -1.70 -8.95
C ALA A 66 -3.70 -3.06 -8.23
N VAL A 67 -3.95 -3.05 -6.92
CA VAL A 67 -4.11 -4.28 -6.13
C VAL A 67 -5.38 -5.05 -6.53
N ALA A 68 -6.51 -4.36 -6.72
CA ALA A 68 -7.75 -5.00 -7.15
C ALA A 68 -7.63 -5.62 -8.55
N ALA A 69 -6.86 -5.02 -9.45
CA ALA A 69 -6.60 -5.59 -10.77
C ALA A 69 -5.78 -6.89 -10.69
N ALA A 70 -4.78 -6.94 -9.80
CA ALA A 70 -3.99 -8.16 -9.56
C ALA A 70 -4.85 -9.27 -8.93
N ASP A 71 -5.66 -8.92 -7.94
CA ASP A 71 -6.63 -9.82 -7.30
C ASP A 71 -7.63 -10.42 -8.32
N ALA A 72 -8.19 -9.58 -9.20
CA ALA A 72 -9.18 -10.00 -10.19
C ALA A 72 -8.60 -10.80 -11.37
N ALA A 73 -7.28 -10.76 -11.59
CA ALA A 73 -6.61 -11.53 -12.62
C ALA A 73 -6.49 -13.02 -12.27
N VAL A 74 -6.64 -13.37 -10.99
CA VAL A 74 -6.53 -14.73 -10.48
C VAL A 74 -7.93 -15.36 -10.34
N PRO A 75 -8.11 -16.66 -10.68
CA PRO A 75 -9.39 -17.34 -10.52
C PRO A 75 -9.96 -17.25 -9.10
N ASP A 76 -11.28 -17.09 -8.98
CA ASP A 76 -11.94 -16.82 -7.70
C ASP A 76 -11.67 -17.86 -6.60
N HIS A 77 -11.41 -19.11 -6.99
CA HIS A 77 -11.17 -20.23 -6.09
C HIS A 77 -9.72 -20.35 -5.59
N ASP A 78 -8.78 -19.58 -6.15
CA ASP A 78 -7.38 -19.61 -5.76
C ASP A 78 -7.06 -18.45 -4.80
N THR A 79 -7.63 -18.53 -3.59
CA THR A 79 -7.41 -17.55 -2.50
C THR A 79 -5.92 -17.34 -2.24
N ASP A 80 -5.13 -18.42 -2.31
CA ASP A 80 -3.69 -18.39 -2.04
C ASP A 80 -2.97 -17.46 -3.03
N GLN A 81 -3.18 -17.69 -4.33
CA GLN A 81 -2.53 -16.90 -5.37
C GLN A 81 -3.04 -15.44 -5.37
N ARG A 82 -4.31 -15.20 -5.06
CA ARG A 82 -4.87 -13.85 -4.91
C ARG A 82 -4.18 -13.04 -3.83
N ILE A 83 -3.88 -13.66 -2.68
CA ILE A 83 -3.14 -13.01 -1.58
C ILE A 83 -1.73 -12.65 -2.05
N LEU A 84 -1.01 -13.59 -2.66
CA LEU A 84 0.36 -13.37 -3.14
C LEU A 84 0.41 -12.22 -4.16
N ASP A 85 -0.44 -12.26 -5.18
CA ASP A 85 -0.41 -11.28 -6.27
C ASP A 85 -0.88 -9.89 -5.80
N SER A 86 -1.81 -9.82 -4.85
CA SER A 86 -2.21 -8.55 -4.22
C SER A 86 -1.05 -7.91 -3.44
N LEU A 87 -0.28 -8.70 -2.67
CA LEU A 87 0.86 -8.21 -1.90
C LEU A 87 2.03 -7.81 -2.80
N ARG A 88 2.28 -8.57 -3.87
CA ARG A 88 3.28 -8.24 -4.89
C ARG A 88 2.90 -7.00 -5.69
N ALA A 89 1.62 -6.83 -6.04
CA ALA A 89 1.13 -5.63 -6.69
C ALA A 89 1.28 -4.40 -5.81
N PHE A 90 1.01 -4.52 -4.50
CA PHE A 90 1.29 -3.45 -3.54
C PHE A 90 2.77 -3.06 -3.53
N ARG A 91 3.69 -4.03 -3.41
CA ARG A 91 5.13 -3.75 -3.46
C ARG A 91 5.53 -3.11 -4.80
N SER A 92 5.11 -3.69 -5.92
CA SER A 92 5.44 -3.22 -7.26
C SER A 92 4.99 -1.77 -7.48
N TRP A 93 3.77 -1.43 -7.06
CA TRP A 93 3.29 -0.05 -7.13
C TRP A 93 4.13 0.88 -6.24
N ALA A 94 4.42 0.47 -5.00
CA ALA A 94 5.20 1.26 -4.05
C ALA A 94 6.63 1.57 -4.55
N THR A 95 7.32 0.58 -5.13
CA THR A 95 8.71 0.73 -5.60
C THR A 95 8.81 1.50 -6.92
N THR A 96 7.75 1.49 -7.74
CA THR A 96 7.65 2.28 -8.98
C THR A 96 7.18 3.72 -8.75
N HIS A 97 6.45 3.99 -7.67
CA HIS A 97 5.90 5.30 -7.32
C HIS A 97 6.46 5.83 -5.99
N ARG A 98 7.80 5.85 -5.84
CA ARG A 98 8.46 6.14 -4.54
C ARG A 98 8.09 7.51 -3.95
N ALA A 99 8.01 8.55 -4.78
CA ALA A 99 7.68 9.90 -4.33
C ALA A 99 6.22 10.00 -3.85
N GLU A 100 5.31 9.35 -4.55
CA GLU A 100 3.91 9.21 -4.18
C GLU A 100 3.73 8.37 -2.92
N PHE A 101 4.42 7.24 -2.82
CA PHE A 101 4.42 6.43 -1.61
C PHE A 101 4.90 7.25 -0.40
N ALA A 102 5.94 8.08 -0.57
CA ALA A 102 6.44 8.92 0.50
C ALA A 102 5.43 9.96 1.02
N ILE A 103 4.55 10.51 0.17
CA ILE A 103 3.51 11.43 0.66
C ILE A 103 2.34 10.69 1.33
N MET A 104 2.05 9.46 0.92
CA MET A 104 0.97 8.65 1.49
C MET A 104 1.35 8.06 2.86
N PHE A 105 2.59 7.60 2.98
CA PHE A 105 3.04 6.71 4.05
C PHE A 105 4.23 7.25 4.85
N GLY A 106 4.83 8.36 4.41
CA GLY A 106 5.91 9.03 5.10
C GLY A 106 5.43 9.98 6.22
N PRO A 107 6.37 10.71 6.84
CA PRO A 107 6.04 11.68 7.89
C PRO A 107 5.07 12.75 7.39
N ARG A 108 4.06 13.07 8.22
CA ARG A 108 3.10 14.13 7.91
C ARG A 108 3.80 15.49 7.87
N THR A 109 3.62 16.21 6.78
CA THR A 109 4.11 17.59 6.60
C THR A 109 3.13 18.65 7.10
N ALA A 110 1.84 18.29 7.27
CA ALA A 110 0.76 19.19 7.66
C ALA A 110 -0.11 18.58 8.77
N PRO A 111 0.25 18.70 10.06
CA PRO A 111 -0.42 18.01 11.15
C PRO A 111 -1.88 18.44 11.38
N GLU A 112 -2.22 19.68 11.06
CA GLU A 112 -3.55 20.28 11.27
C GLU A 112 -4.53 20.08 10.10
N ALA A 113 -4.06 19.52 8.98
CA ALA A 113 -4.93 19.29 7.82
C ALA A 113 -5.97 18.21 8.10
N ASP A 114 -7.20 18.39 7.62
CA ASP A 114 -8.22 17.36 7.63
C ASP A 114 -7.83 16.25 6.64
N ILE A 115 -7.40 15.12 7.18
CA ILE A 115 -6.97 13.94 6.41
C ILE A 115 -8.11 12.94 6.16
N THR A 116 -9.34 13.24 6.60
CA THR A 116 -10.49 12.32 6.44
C THR A 116 -10.62 11.78 5.01
N PRO A 117 -10.47 12.58 3.94
CA PRO A 117 -10.53 12.06 2.56
C PRO A 117 -9.47 11.01 2.27
N ALA A 118 -8.22 11.24 2.72
CA ALA A 118 -7.12 10.30 2.53
C ALA A 118 -7.31 9.02 3.36
N VAL A 119 -7.83 9.13 4.58
CA VAL A 119 -8.15 7.98 5.44
C VAL A 119 -9.23 7.11 4.79
N GLU A 120 -10.29 7.71 4.24
CA GLU A 120 -11.36 6.98 3.58
C GLU A 120 -10.89 6.29 2.28
N ALA A 121 -9.98 6.93 1.54
CA ALA A 121 -9.30 6.28 0.42
C ALA A 121 -8.40 5.11 0.87
N GLY A 122 -7.63 5.29 1.94
CA GLY A 122 -6.82 4.24 2.55
C GLY A 122 -7.64 3.03 3.04
N ARG A 123 -8.87 3.25 3.52
CA ARG A 123 -9.79 2.14 3.87
C ARG A 123 -10.17 1.30 2.66
N ARG A 124 -10.46 1.93 1.52
CA ARG A 124 -10.77 1.22 0.28
C ARG A 124 -9.60 0.37 -0.20
N PHE A 125 -8.37 0.87 -0.06
CA PHE A 125 -7.16 0.08 -0.27
C PHE A 125 -7.08 -1.13 0.67
N GLY A 126 -7.29 -0.93 1.98
CA GLY A 126 -7.26 -2.02 2.97
C GLY A 126 -8.35 -3.08 2.77
N ALA A 127 -9.51 -2.69 2.22
CA ALA A 127 -10.68 -3.55 2.05
C ALA A 127 -10.40 -4.82 1.22
N THR A 128 -9.53 -4.74 0.21
CA THR A 128 -9.14 -5.92 -0.58
C THR A 128 -8.44 -6.96 0.29
N PHE A 129 -7.48 -6.55 1.11
CA PHE A 129 -6.76 -7.45 2.02
C PHE A 129 -7.66 -8.00 3.13
N PHE A 130 -8.59 -7.20 3.65
CA PHE A 130 -9.56 -7.68 4.64
C PHE A 130 -10.49 -8.73 4.04
N THR A 131 -10.97 -8.53 2.81
CA THR A 131 -11.80 -9.51 2.11
C THR A 131 -11.06 -10.85 1.92
N LEU A 132 -9.78 -10.81 1.55
CA LEU A 132 -8.96 -12.00 1.41
C LEU A 132 -8.67 -12.69 2.75
N PHE A 133 -8.42 -11.90 3.80
CA PHE A 133 -8.20 -12.42 5.14
C PHE A 133 -9.46 -13.08 5.73
N ASP A 134 -10.64 -12.50 5.51
CA ASP A 134 -11.92 -13.09 5.94
C ASP A 134 -12.17 -14.46 5.28
N ARG A 135 -11.81 -14.61 3.99
CA ARG A 135 -11.87 -15.90 3.31
C ARG A 135 -10.93 -16.91 3.96
N LEU A 136 -9.70 -16.50 4.27
CA LEU A 136 -8.72 -17.37 4.92
C LEU A 136 -9.18 -17.82 6.32
N LEU A 137 -9.81 -16.92 7.09
CA LEU A 137 -10.43 -17.26 8.37
C LEU A 137 -11.56 -18.28 8.22
N ALA A 138 -12.41 -18.12 7.19
CA ALA A 138 -13.50 -19.05 6.90
C ALA A 138 -12.99 -20.44 6.49
N GLU A 139 -11.83 -20.52 5.83
CA GLU A 139 -11.16 -21.78 5.46
C GLU A 139 -10.51 -22.51 6.66
N GLN A 140 -10.32 -21.83 7.80
CA GLN A 140 -9.75 -22.40 9.05
C GLN A 140 -8.40 -23.10 8.85
N ARG A 141 -7.54 -22.55 7.98
CA ARG A 141 -6.27 -23.17 7.57
C ARG A 141 -5.10 -22.99 8.54
N PHE A 142 -5.27 -22.14 9.53
CA PHE A 142 -4.28 -21.87 10.57
C PHE A 142 -4.97 -21.77 11.94
N PRO A 143 -4.28 -22.17 13.02
CA PRO A 143 -4.85 -22.09 14.36
C PRO A 143 -4.95 -20.64 14.81
N LEU A 144 -6.14 -20.22 15.24
CA LEU A 144 -6.33 -18.97 15.93
C LEU A 144 -6.05 -19.17 17.43
N PRO A 145 -5.16 -18.38 18.04
CA PRO A 145 -5.02 -18.33 19.48
C PRO A 145 -6.31 -17.87 20.15
N ASP A 146 -6.53 -18.30 21.39
CA ASP A 146 -7.64 -17.79 22.19
C ASP A 146 -7.52 -16.28 22.40
N ASP A 147 -8.64 -15.56 22.32
CA ASP A 147 -8.66 -14.10 22.56
C ASP A 147 -8.19 -13.73 23.98
N GLU A 148 -8.37 -14.63 24.95
CA GLU A 148 -7.87 -14.48 26.32
C GLU A 148 -6.33 -14.43 26.40
N SER A 149 -5.63 -14.94 25.39
CA SER A 149 -4.17 -14.83 25.28
C SER A 149 -3.69 -13.43 24.90
N VAL A 150 -4.59 -12.56 24.41
CA VAL A 150 -4.26 -11.18 24.01
C VAL A 150 -4.35 -10.27 25.23
N PRO A 151 -3.26 -9.55 25.60
CA PRO A 151 -3.32 -8.58 26.70
C PRO A 151 -4.43 -7.54 26.50
N ALA A 152 -5.16 -7.21 27.57
CA ALA A 152 -6.36 -6.38 27.50
C ALA A 152 -6.14 -5.00 26.85
N GLU A 153 -4.98 -4.38 27.11
CA GLU A 153 -4.60 -3.10 26.51
C GLU A 153 -4.43 -3.21 24.99
N LEU A 154 -3.73 -4.26 24.53
CA LEU A 154 -3.57 -4.55 23.11
C LEU A 154 -4.91 -4.89 22.46
N ALA A 155 -5.77 -5.67 23.13
CA ALA A 155 -7.10 -6.01 22.62
C ALA A 155 -7.97 -4.76 22.40
N ARG A 156 -7.85 -3.74 23.27
CA ARG A 156 -8.53 -2.44 23.09
C ARG A 156 -8.03 -1.72 21.84
N GLU A 157 -6.72 -1.65 21.63
CA GLU A 157 -6.14 -1.01 20.44
C GLU A 157 -6.50 -1.76 19.15
N LEU A 158 -6.46 -3.09 19.15
CA LEU A 158 -6.85 -3.91 18.00
C LEU A 158 -8.33 -3.74 17.63
N ARG A 159 -9.23 -3.63 18.61
CA ARG A 159 -10.64 -3.31 18.34
C ARG A 159 -10.83 -1.92 17.75
N SER A 160 -10.08 -0.93 18.24
CA SER A 160 -10.07 0.43 17.68
C SER A 160 -9.56 0.44 16.24
N PHE A 161 -8.47 -0.30 15.97
CA PHE A 161 -7.92 -0.49 14.64
C PHE A 161 -8.94 -1.14 13.70
N ALA A 162 -9.56 -2.26 14.10
CA ALA A 162 -10.58 -2.94 13.30
C ALA A 162 -11.74 -2.00 12.93
N GLY A 163 -12.30 -1.28 13.92
CA GLY A 163 -13.36 -0.31 13.68
C GLY A 163 -12.92 0.84 12.77
N THR A 164 -11.69 1.33 12.92
CA THR A 164 -11.14 2.39 12.07
C THR A 164 -10.92 1.92 10.64
N CYS A 165 -10.54 0.67 10.44
CA CYS A 165 -10.29 0.07 9.13
C CYS A 165 -11.57 -0.40 8.42
N GLY A 166 -12.73 -0.32 9.08
CA GLY A 166 -13.99 -0.84 8.52
C GLY A 166 -14.10 -2.37 8.57
N VAL A 167 -13.23 -3.03 9.32
CA VAL A 167 -13.31 -4.46 9.61
C VAL A 167 -14.49 -4.64 10.57
N SER A 168 -15.49 -5.44 10.18
CA SER A 168 -16.73 -5.56 10.96
C SER A 168 -16.45 -6.20 12.33
N ALA A 169 -16.28 -5.34 13.34
CA ALA A 169 -15.78 -5.69 14.67
C ALA A 169 -16.67 -6.66 15.46
N ASP A 170 -17.92 -6.85 15.03
CA ASP A 170 -18.89 -7.64 15.79
C ASP A 170 -18.63 -9.15 15.75
N HIS A 171 -17.76 -9.66 14.85
CA HIS A 171 -17.58 -11.12 14.66
C HIS A 171 -16.13 -11.60 14.47
N ILE A 172 -15.14 -10.70 14.35
CA ILE A 172 -13.75 -11.12 14.12
C ILE A 172 -13.01 -11.25 15.46
N PRO A 173 -12.42 -12.44 15.77
CA PRO A 173 -11.63 -12.62 16.98
C PRO A 173 -10.49 -11.61 17.07
N VAL A 174 -10.23 -11.09 18.26
CA VAL A 174 -9.13 -10.13 18.48
C VAL A 174 -7.78 -10.75 18.09
N ALA A 175 -7.59 -12.04 18.32
CA ALA A 175 -6.40 -12.77 17.89
C ALA A 175 -6.21 -12.75 16.36
N ALA A 176 -7.29 -12.79 15.58
CA ALA A 176 -7.23 -12.69 14.13
C ALA A 176 -6.80 -11.28 13.68
N VAL A 177 -7.35 -10.23 14.31
CA VAL A 177 -6.93 -8.84 14.06
C VAL A 177 -5.46 -8.64 14.40
N ARG A 178 -4.96 -9.28 15.47
CA ARG A 178 -3.54 -9.26 15.84
C ARG A 178 -2.68 -9.87 14.73
N ILE A 179 -3.05 -11.04 14.23
CA ILE A 179 -2.32 -11.73 13.15
C ILE A 179 -2.26 -10.85 11.90
N LEU A 180 -3.42 -10.35 11.46
CA LEU A 180 -3.52 -9.43 10.33
C LEU A 180 -2.61 -8.20 10.49
N ALA A 181 -2.64 -7.56 11.66
CA ALA A 181 -1.79 -6.42 11.96
C ALA A 181 -0.30 -6.78 11.95
N SER A 182 0.08 -7.95 12.48
CA SER A 182 1.46 -8.44 12.46
C SER A 182 1.96 -8.73 11.03
N CYS A 183 1.15 -9.40 10.21
CA CYS A 183 1.45 -9.63 8.79
C CYS A 183 1.66 -8.32 8.05
N TRP A 184 0.75 -7.36 8.26
CA TRP A 184 0.82 -6.03 7.67
C TRP A 184 2.11 -5.33 8.07
N VAL A 185 2.40 -5.20 9.38
CA VAL A 185 3.62 -4.51 9.88
C VAL A 185 4.90 -5.13 9.31
N ARG A 186 4.97 -6.47 9.20
CA ARG A 186 6.15 -7.16 8.68
C ARG A 186 6.37 -6.84 7.20
N LEU A 187 5.38 -7.07 6.34
CA LEU A 187 5.50 -6.89 4.89
C LEU A 187 5.58 -5.40 4.49
N TYR A 188 4.73 -4.57 5.10
CA TYR A 188 4.76 -3.12 4.92
C TYR A 188 6.09 -2.52 5.39
N GLY A 189 6.65 -3.05 6.48
CA GLY A 189 7.96 -2.65 6.99
C GLY A 189 9.07 -2.84 5.95
N VAL A 190 9.10 -3.99 5.27
CA VAL A 190 10.05 -4.27 4.18
C VAL A 190 9.88 -3.27 3.04
N VAL A 191 8.65 -3.03 2.59
CA VAL A 191 8.35 -2.07 1.51
C VAL A 191 8.76 -0.65 1.90
N CYS A 192 8.52 -0.23 3.15
CA CYS A 192 8.98 1.06 3.65
C CYS A 192 10.51 1.17 3.65
N MET A 193 11.21 0.14 4.14
CA MET A 193 12.69 0.13 4.15
C MET A 193 13.27 0.22 2.73
N GLU A 194 12.61 -0.41 1.76
CA GLU A 194 12.98 -0.36 0.35
C GLU A 194 12.73 1.01 -0.27
N VAL A 195 11.49 1.53 -0.16
CA VAL A 195 11.09 2.80 -0.77
C VAL A 195 11.81 4.00 -0.15
N PHE A 196 12.05 3.98 1.15
CA PHE A 196 12.80 5.03 1.86
C PHE A 196 14.32 4.80 1.85
N GLU A 197 14.79 3.77 1.13
CA GLU A 197 16.22 3.49 0.91
C GLU A 197 17.02 3.28 2.21
N HIS A 198 16.36 2.91 3.31
CA HIS A 198 17.00 2.68 4.61
C HIS A 198 18.02 1.54 4.57
N MET A 199 17.88 0.61 3.63
CA MET A 199 18.74 -0.57 3.47
C MET A 199 19.68 -0.51 2.27
N HIS A 200 19.69 0.59 1.51
CA HIS A 200 20.50 0.72 0.29
C HIS A 200 22.02 0.57 0.53
N PHE A 201 22.48 0.80 1.77
CA PHE A 201 23.88 0.57 2.16
C PHE A 201 24.29 -0.90 2.17
N ALA A 202 23.33 -1.83 2.26
CA ALA A 202 23.56 -3.26 2.38
C ALA A 202 22.92 -4.09 1.26
N MET A 203 21.79 -3.65 0.72
CA MET A 203 20.99 -4.37 -0.28
C MET A 203 20.56 -3.42 -1.39
N THR A 204 20.90 -3.73 -2.63
CA THR A 204 20.49 -2.94 -3.82
C THR A 204 19.16 -3.41 -4.40
N ASP A 205 18.76 -4.64 -4.09
CA ASP A 205 17.47 -5.24 -4.44
C ASP A 205 16.90 -5.91 -3.18
N MET A 206 15.70 -5.50 -2.77
CA MET A 206 15.02 -6.05 -1.60
C MET A 206 13.94 -7.06 -1.97
N GLU A 207 13.74 -7.37 -3.25
CA GLU A 207 12.80 -8.40 -3.69
C GLU A 207 13.04 -9.76 -3.05
N PRO A 208 14.28 -10.28 -2.99
CA PRO A 208 14.53 -11.59 -2.36
C PRO A 208 14.19 -11.60 -0.87
N LEU A 209 14.38 -10.47 -0.17
CA LEU A 209 14.00 -10.34 1.24
C LEU A 209 12.48 -10.27 1.40
N PHE A 210 11.80 -9.49 0.55
CA PHE A 210 10.35 -9.40 0.55
C PHE A 210 9.70 -10.77 0.29
N GLU A 211 10.18 -11.53 -0.70
CA GLU A 211 9.66 -12.85 -1.02
C GLU A 211 9.95 -13.88 0.09
N ALA A 212 11.09 -13.79 0.77
CA ALA A 212 11.38 -14.62 1.94
C ALA A 212 10.43 -14.32 3.12
N GLU A 213 10.22 -13.04 3.42
CA GLU A 213 9.29 -12.60 4.46
C GLU A 213 7.83 -12.96 4.11
N LEU A 214 7.47 -12.86 2.83
CA LEU A 214 6.18 -13.29 2.31
C LEU A 214 5.99 -14.80 2.49
N LEU A 215 6.96 -15.61 2.07
CA LEU A 215 6.94 -17.07 2.26
C LEU A 215 6.73 -17.45 3.73
N ASP A 216 7.47 -16.84 4.64
CA ASP A 216 7.35 -17.13 6.07
C ASP A 216 5.94 -16.81 6.60
N VAL A 217 5.43 -15.61 6.31
CA VAL A 217 4.09 -15.19 6.75
C VAL A 217 3.01 -16.07 6.14
N MET A 218 3.11 -16.41 4.85
CA MET A 218 2.13 -17.27 4.17
C MET A 218 2.15 -18.69 4.73
N THR A 219 3.34 -19.20 5.10
CA THR A 219 3.48 -20.51 5.73
C THR A 219 2.76 -20.57 7.07
N GLU A 220 2.90 -19.54 7.91
CA GLU A 220 2.19 -19.44 9.19
C GLU A 220 0.66 -19.39 9.03
N LEU A 221 0.20 -18.82 7.92
CA LEU A 221 -1.21 -18.68 7.55
C LEU A 221 -1.77 -19.89 6.78
N GLY A 222 -0.96 -20.90 6.49
CA GLY A 222 -1.36 -22.07 5.72
C GLY A 222 -1.66 -21.77 4.25
N VAL A 223 -1.20 -20.62 3.74
CA VAL A 223 -1.31 -20.19 2.33
C VAL A 223 -0.21 -20.87 1.51
N ARG A 224 -0.57 -21.49 0.39
CA ARG A 224 0.44 -22.09 -0.51
C ARG A 224 1.22 -20.97 -1.21
N TYR A 225 2.52 -20.90 -0.92
CA TYR A 225 3.41 -19.98 -1.60
C TYR A 225 3.78 -20.49 -3.00
N THR A 226 3.73 -19.59 -3.98
CA THR A 226 4.23 -19.79 -5.34
C THR A 226 5.23 -18.66 -5.62
N PRO A 227 6.50 -18.95 -5.99
CA PRO A 227 7.48 -17.90 -6.30
C PRO A 227 7.03 -17.05 -7.50
N PRO A 228 7.51 -15.80 -7.61
CA PRO A 228 7.28 -15.01 -8.82
C PRO A 228 7.79 -15.76 -10.04
N ALA A 229 7.13 -15.58 -11.19
CA ALA A 229 7.60 -16.17 -12.44
C ALA A 229 8.99 -15.59 -12.77
N ASP A 230 9.98 -16.45 -13.04
CA ASP A 230 11.31 -16.01 -13.46
C ASP A 230 11.19 -15.18 -14.74
N GLU A 231 11.29 -13.85 -14.64
CA GLU A 231 11.46 -12.97 -15.81
C GLU A 231 12.87 -13.09 -16.44
N GLY A 232 13.71 -13.98 -15.90
CA GLY A 232 15.13 -14.08 -16.23
C GLY A 232 15.65 -15.52 -16.34
N GLY A 233 14.92 -16.40 -17.02
CA GLY A 233 15.45 -17.71 -17.44
C GLY A 233 16.64 -17.54 -18.39
N THR A 234 17.85 -17.38 -17.85
CA THR A 234 19.08 -17.59 -18.62
C THR A 234 19.07 -19.04 -19.06
N ALA A 235 18.76 -19.28 -20.34
CA ALA A 235 18.83 -20.59 -20.94
C ALA A 235 20.17 -21.24 -20.61
N PRO A 236 20.22 -22.53 -20.22
CA PRO A 236 21.48 -23.19 -19.96
C PRO A 236 22.32 -23.15 -21.23
N ARG A 237 23.50 -22.50 -21.15
CA ARG A 237 24.50 -22.53 -22.22
C ARG A 237 24.80 -24.01 -22.52
N PRO A 238 24.71 -24.47 -23.77
CA PRO A 238 25.09 -25.83 -24.09
C PRO A 238 26.53 -26.03 -23.65
N SER A 239 26.76 -27.09 -22.88
CA SER A 239 28.09 -27.55 -22.52
C SER A 239 28.84 -27.85 -23.81
N ASP A 240 29.88 -27.05 -24.10
CA ASP A 240 30.89 -27.43 -25.08
C ASP A 240 31.64 -28.65 -24.52
N SER A 241 31.15 -29.83 -24.88
CA SER A 241 31.97 -31.04 -24.94
C SER A 241 32.83 -30.93 -26.20
N SER A 242 34.10 -30.62 -26.03
CA SER A 242 35.13 -30.89 -27.03
C SER A 242 36.12 -31.88 -26.43
N ASP A 243 36.16 -33.05 -27.05
CA ASP A 243 37.33 -33.93 -27.16
C ASP A 243 38.56 -33.17 -27.71
#